data_AF-A0A817T4M6-F1
#
_entry.id   AF-A0A817T4M6-F1
#
_cell.length_a   1.000
_cell.length_b   1.000
_cell.length_c   1.000
_cell.angle_alpha   90.00
_cell.angle_beta   90.00
_cell.angle_gamma   90.00
#
_symmetry.space_group_name_H-M   'P 1'
#
loop_
_entity.id
_entity.type
_entity.pdbx_description
1 polymer ?
#
loop_
_entity_poly.entity_id
_entity_poly.type
_entity_poly.pdbx_seq_one_letter_code
_entity_poly.pdbx_strand_id
1 'polypeptide(L)'
;MNTSQPSFGISEPNPPGSSGGPPRPPEIPTLTNLQSNVALYGYALLYILAIFGHMNTLLIFLRPTLRHVSTSCLFVALTVSDSLYLLVSIYDFINTGLRPPDTSLNPSAVCRFHTFAQSTFICCSAWLLVAISTDRWERVRFPFKSKQVCTRRNTFLVTTGIIIFPASLNSHFLLPQLCGRLPAGIMTVCGARMVNPTYFQFFRRTWPILFS
;
A
#
# COMPACT_ATOMS: atom_id res chain seq x y z
N MET A 1 -28.62 -59.38 -4.76
CA MET A 1 -28.98 -57.98 -4.42
C MET A 1 -28.91 -57.18 -5.71
N ASN A 2 -30.05 -57.01 -6.41
CA ASN A 2 -30.92 -55.81 -6.41
C ASN A 2 -30.15 -54.54 -6.87
N THR A 3 -30.53 -53.77 -7.90
CA THR A 3 -31.84 -53.50 -8.55
C THR A 3 -31.54 -52.72 -9.86
N SER A 4 -31.99 -53.14 -11.05
CA SER A 4 -33.15 -52.64 -11.83
C SER A 4 -33.21 -51.12 -12.16
N GLN A 5 -33.18 -50.83 -13.48
CA GLN A 5 -33.53 -49.61 -14.26
C GLN A 5 -34.99 -49.10 -14.03
N PRO A 6 -35.56 -48.06 -14.72
CA PRO A 6 -35.02 -46.95 -15.57
C PRO A 6 -35.76 -45.58 -15.34
N SER A 7 -35.41 -44.51 -16.07
CA SER A 7 -36.38 -43.58 -16.73
C SER A 7 -35.69 -42.54 -17.62
N PHE A 8 -35.95 -42.66 -18.92
CA PHE A 8 -35.53 -41.79 -20.01
C PHE A 8 -36.59 -40.69 -20.15
N GLY A 9 -36.26 -39.44 -19.79
CA GLY A 9 -37.16 -38.29 -19.95
C GLY A 9 -36.84 -37.54 -21.24
N ILE A 10 -37.65 -37.77 -22.28
CA ILE A 10 -37.65 -37.00 -23.53
C ILE A 10 -38.09 -35.57 -23.19
N SER A 11 -37.25 -34.58 -23.50
CA SER A 11 -37.58 -33.16 -23.32
C SER A 11 -38.54 -32.68 -24.42
N GLU A 12 -39.67 -32.10 -24.03
CA GLU A 12 -40.54 -31.31 -24.92
C GLU A 12 -39.79 -30.10 -25.51
N PRO A 13 -40.09 -29.67 -26.74
CA PRO A 13 -39.51 -28.45 -27.30
C PRO A 13 -40.18 -27.21 -26.68
N ASN A 14 -39.42 -26.42 -25.94
CA ASN A 14 -39.84 -25.09 -25.48
C ASN A 14 -39.97 -24.10 -26.66
N PRO A 15 -40.88 -23.11 -26.57
CA PRO A 15 -41.16 -22.15 -27.63
C PRO A 15 -39.99 -21.17 -27.88
N PRO A 16 -39.88 -20.58 -29.08
CA PRO A 16 -38.74 -19.77 -29.46
C PRO A 16 -38.87 -18.35 -28.91
N GLY A 17 -38.00 -17.99 -27.96
CA GLY A 17 -37.87 -16.59 -27.53
C GLY A 17 -37.27 -16.39 -26.14
N SER A 18 -35.99 -16.72 -25.95
CA SER A 18 -35.23 -16.19 -24.81
C SER A 18 -33.73 -16.29 -25.08
N SER A 19 -33.12 -15.15 -25.35
CA SER A 19 -31.68 -14.99 -25.58
C SER A 19 -30.91 -15.27 -24.28
N GLY A 20 -30.16 -16.37 -24.25
CA GLY A 20 -29.27 -16.71 -23.15
C GLY A 20 -28.07 -15.76 -23.06
N GLY A 21 -28.09 -14.86 -22.08
CA GLY A 21 -26.88 -14.23 -21.56
C GLY A 21 -26.31 -15.08 -20.40
N PRO A 22 -24.98 -15.09 -20.19
CA PRO A 22 -24.39 -15.79 -19.05
C PRO A 22 -24.93 -15.20 -17.72
N PRO A 23 -25.06 -16.02 -16.66
CA PRO A 23 -25.55 -15.54 -15.37
C PRO A 23 -24.61 -14.45 -14.83
N ARG A 24 -25.16 -13.25 -14.59
CA ARG A 24 -24.48 -12.17 -13.87
C ARG A 24 -24.09 -12.69 -12.48
N PRO A 25 -22.83 -12.55 -12.02
CA PRO A 25 -22.53 -12.78 -10.61
C PRO A 25 -23.33 -11.80 -9.74
N PRO A 26 -23.77 -12.20 -8.54
CA PRO A 26 -24.64 -11.39 -7.69
C PRO A 26 -23.96 -10.06 -7.34
N GLU A 27 -24.67 -8.96 -7.60
CA GLU A 27 -24.27 -7.63 -7.16
C GLU A 27 -24.16 -7.61 -5.63
N ILE A 28 -23.02 -7.17 -5.09
CA ILE A 28 -22.83 -6.91 -3.66
C ILE A 28 -22.80 -5.39 -3.43
N PRO A 29 -23.94 -4.68 -3.49
CA PRO A 29 -24.00 -3.22 -3.31
C PRO A 29 -23.75 -2.77 -1.87
N THR A 30 -23.91 -3.66 -0.88
CA THR A 30 -23.67 -3.35 0.54
C THR A 30 -22.18 -3.28 0.89
N LEU A 31 -21.37 -4.15 0.28
CA LEU A 31 -19.92 -4.21 0.53
C LEU A 31 -19.21 -2.97 -0.01
N THR A 32 -19.65 -2.44 -1.16
CA THR A 32 -19.04 -1.24 -1.76
C THR A 32 -19.26 0.02 -0.92
N ASN A 33 -20.45 0.18 -0.32
CA ASN A 33 -20.75 1.33 0.54
C ASN A 33 -19.95 1.27 1.86
N LEU A 34 -19.82 0.08 2.45
CA LEU A 34 -18.98 -0.11 3.63
C LEU A 34 -17.51 0.19 3.34
N GLN A 35 -16.98 -0.31 2.22
CA GLN A 35 -15.59 -0.06 1.80
C GLN A 35 -15.32 1.44 1.60
N SER A 36 -16.21 2.15 0.92
CA SER A 36 -16.08 3.59 0.73
C SER A 36 -16.15 4.37 2.05
N ASN A 37 -17.06 4.02 2.96
CA ASN A 37 -17.16 4.69 4.26
C ASN A 37 -15.93 4.41 5.14
N VAL A 38 -15.45 3.17 5.18
CA VAL A 38 -14.24 2.80 5.93
C VAL A 38 -13.01 3.51 5.38
N ALA A 39 -12.87 3.59 4.05
CA ALA A 39 -11.80 4.36 3.43
C ALA A 39 -11.90 5.84 3.81
N LEU A 40 -13.10 6.44 3.72
CA LEU A 40 -13.33 7.85 4.02
C LEU A 40 -12.95 8.20 5.47
N TYR A 41 -13.52 7.48 6.44
CA TYR A 41 -13.27 7.72 7.86
C TYR A 41 -11.87 7.29 8.30
N GLY A 42 -11.35 6.19 7.74
CA GLY A 42 -10.01 5.69 8.02
C GLY A 42 -8.94 6.68 7.59
N TYR A 43 -9.00 7.19 6.35
CA TYR A 43 -8.05 8.18 5.86
C TYR A 43 -8.15 9.50 6.63
N ALA A 44 -9.37 9.96 6.96
CA ALA A 44 -9.55 11.17 7.77
C ALA A 44 -8.89 11.04 9.17
N LEU A 45 -9.10 9.89 9.83
CA LEU A 45 -8.52 9.63 11.16
C LEU A 45 -6.99 9.51 11.09
N LEU A 46 -6.46 8.83 10.07
CA LEU A 46 -5.01 8.76 9.83
C LEU A 46 -4.41 10.16 9.61
N TYR A 47 -5.11 11.03 8.88
CA TYR A 47 -4.65 12.39 8.63
C TYR A 47 -4.58 13.22 9.92
N ILE A 48 -5.61 13.13 10.77
CA ILE A 48 -5.63 13.79 12.08
C ILE A 48 -4.47 13.26 12.93
N LEU A 49 -4.34 11.94 13.07
CA LEU A 49 -3.25 11.32 13.83
C LEU A 49 -1.87 11.74 13.32
N ALA A 50 -1.71 11.88 12.00
CA ALA A 50 -0.47 12.34 11.41
C ALA A 50 -0.16 13.79 11.77
N ILE A 51 -1.13 14.71 11.72
CA ILE A 51 -0.93 16.09 12.15
C ILE A 51 -0.48 16.14 13.61
N PHE A 52 -1.12 15.38 14.49
CA PHE A 52 -0.69 15.25 15.88
C PHE A 52 0.71 14.64 16.00
N GLY A 53 1.02 13.59 15.24
CA GLY A 53 2.34 12.95 15.20
C GLY A 53 3.45 13.89 14.72
N HIS A 54 3.17 14.72 13.73
CA HIS A 54 4.08 15.75 13.22
C HIS A 54 4.33 16.86 14.23
N MET A 55 3.28 17.32 14.91
CA MET A 55 3.37 18.28 16.01
C MET A 55 4.20 17.73 17.18
N ASN A 56 3.95 16.48 17.57
CA ASN A 56 4.69 15.81 18.64
C ASN A 56 6.16 15.60 18.27
N THR A 57 6.45 15.25 17.02
CA THR A 57 7.82 15.11 16.54
C THR A 57 8.52 16.46 16.51
N LEU A 58 7.91 17.53 16.01
CA LEU A 58 8.51 18.87 16.11
C LEU A 58 8.79 19.24 17.58
N LEU A 59 7.81 19.07 18.47
CA LEU A 59 7.95 19.40 19.90
C LEU A 59 9.07 18.63 20.60
N ILE A 60 9.21 17.34 20.33
CA ILE A 60 10.25 16.49 20.92
C ILE A 60 11.64 16.87 20.40
N PHE A 61 11.73 17.31 19.14
CA PHE A 61 12.99 17.64 18.48
C PHE A 61 13.47 19.07 18.70
N LEU A 62 12.54 19.97 19.01
CA LEU A 62 12.86 21.30 19.49
C LEU A 62 13.39 21.29 20.93
N ARG A 63 13.29 20.17 21.68
CA ARG A 63 13.91 20.08 23.01
C ARG A 63 15.44 19.99 22.90
N PRO A 64 16.18 20.94 23.49
CA PRO A 64 17.64 21.05 23.34
C PRO A 64 18.41 19.84 23.88
N THR A 65 17.82 19.08 24.81
CA THR A 65 18.38 17.86 25.41
C THR A 65 18.45 16.66 24.45
N LEU A 66 17.70 16.66 23.34
CA LEU A 66 17.65 15.55 22.37
C LEU A 66 18.28 15.89 21.00
N ARG A 67 18.76 17.11 20.82
CA ARG A 67 19.31 17.64 19.54
C ARG A 67 20.66 17.03 19.15
N HIS A 68 21.32 16.35 20.08
CA HIS A 68 22.68 15.82 19.94
C HIS A 68 22.73 14.32 19.58
N VAL A 69 21.58 13.72 19.27
CA VAL A 69 21.37 12.28 19.18
C VAL A 69 20.96 11.88 17.75
N SER A 70 21.72 10.98 17.10
CA SER A 70 21.40 10.38 15.78
C SER A 70 19.97 9.85 15.67
N THR A 71 19.47 9.24 16.75
CA THR A 71 18.12 8.66 16.83
C THR A 71 17.05 9.69 16.49
N SER A 72 17.25 10.94 16.91
CA SER A 72 16.37 12.04 16.55
C SER A 72 16.29 12.13 15.02
N CYS A 73 17.39 12.31 14.30
CA CYS A 73 17.33 12.42 12.83
C CYS A 73 16.56 11.27 12.14
N LEU A 74 16.67 10.03 12.64
CA LEU A 74 15.89 8.88 12.15
C LEU A 74 14.39 9.00 12.44
N PHE A 75 14.00 9.45 13.63
CA PHE A 75 12.58 9.69 13.97
C PHE A 75 11.96 10.80 13.10
N VAL A 76 12.70 11.86 12.77
CA VAL A 76 12.21 12.89 11.82
C VAL A 76 12.05 12.27 10.43
N ALA A 77 13.04 11.51 9.95
CA ALA A 77 12.94 10.85 8.66
C ALA A 77 11.74 9.88 8.59
N LEU A 78 11.48 9.14 9.66
CA LEU A 78 10.31 8.27 9.79
C LEU A 78 9.02 9.07 9.64
N THR A 79 8.88 10.16 10.40
CA THR A 79 7.66 10.98 10.34
C THR A 79 7.46 11.61 8.96
N VAL A 80 8.52 12.05 8.30
CA VAL A 80 8.46 12.58 6.92
C VAL A 80 8.03 11.47 5.95
N SER A 81 8.56 10.25 6.09
CA SER A 81 8.14 9.10 5.28
C SER A 81 6.64 8.80 5.48
N ASP A 82 6.17 8.82 6.73
CA ASP A 82 4.77 8.54 7.06
C ASP A 82 3.82 9.64 6.51
N SER A 83 4.20 10.92 6.56
CA SER A 83 3.38 11.97 5.93
C SER A 83 3.37 11.87 4.42
N LEU A 84 4.50 11.54 3.79
CA LEU A 84 4.55 11.32 2.34
C LEU A 84 3.66 10.13 1.94
N TYR A 85 3.68 9.04 2.70
CA TYR A 85 2.75 7.91 2.51
C TYR A 85 1.29 8.36 2.56
N LEU A 86 0.93 9.14 3.58
CA LEU A 86 -0.44 9.63 3.74
C LEU A 86 -0.83 10.62 2.64
N LEU A 87 0.08 11.49 2.22
CA LEU A 87 -0.12 12.42 1.11
C LEU A 87 -0.40 11.67 -0.19
N VAL A 88 0.35 10.61 -0.47
CA VAL A 88 0.10 9.72 -1.61
C VAL A 88 -1.26 9.06 -1.47
N SER A 89 -1.60 8.55 -0.27
CA SER A 89 -2.88 7.89 0.03
C SER A 89 -4.11 8.81 -0.13
N ILE A 90 -3.94 10.14 -0.18
CA ILE A 90 -5.03 11.06 -0.55
C ILE A 90 -5.58 10.74 -1.95
N TYR A 91 -4.73 10.25 -2.86
CA TYR A 91 -5.19 9.84 -4.19
C TYR A 91 -6.22 8.72 -4.10
N ASP A 92 -5.99 7.72 -3.24
CA ASP A 92 -6.96 6.65 -2.99
C ASP A 92 -8.24 7.17 -2.35
N PHE A 93 -8.14 8.15 -1.44
CA PHE A 93 -9.31 8.82 -0.85
C PHE A 93 -10.14 9.54 -1.92
N ILE A 94 -9.50 10.29 -2.82
CA ILE A 94 -10.20 11.01 -3.88
C ILE A 94 -10.82 10.04 -4.88
N ASN A 95 -10.06 9.04 -5.33
CA ASN A 95 -10.50 8.12 -6.38
C ASN A 95 -11.56 7.13 -5.88
N THR A 96 -11.44 6.64 -4.64
CA THR A 96 -12.35 5.65 -4.05
C THR A 96 -13.53 6.28 -3.30
N GLY A 97 -13.30 7.42 -2.63
CA GLY A 97 -14.29 8.11 -1.80
C GLY A 97 -15.15 9.09 -2.58
N LEU A 98 -14.53 10.00 -3.36
CA LEU A 98 -15.23 11.08 -4.06
C LEU A 98 -15.67 10.70 -5.48
N ARG A 99 -15.06 9.67 -6.08
CA ARG A 99 -15.36 9.18 -7.44
C ARG A 99 -15.49 10.29 -8.50
N PRO A 100 -14.57 11.26 -8.57
CA PRO A 100 -14.64 12.29 -9.60
C PRO A 100 -14.42 11.68 -11.00
N PRO A 101 -15.00 12.26 -12.05
CA PRO A 101 -14.63 11.90 -13.42
C PRO A 101 -13.14 12.16 -13.64
N ASP A 102 -12.45 11.18 -14.23
CA ASP A 102 -11.00 11.19 -14.47
C ASP A 102 -10.60 12.37 -15.38
N THR A 103 -10.18 13.47 -14.79
CA THR A 103 -9.72 14.68 -15.50
C THR A 103 -8.20 14.78 -15.62
N SER A 104 -7.45 13.81 -15.11
CA SER A 104 -5.99 13.79 -15.21
C SER A 104 -5.53 13.59 -16.66
N LEU A 105 -4.52 14.33 -17.12
CA LEU A 105 -3.94 14.17 -18.46
C LEU A 105 -3.43 12.75 -18.75
N ASN A 106 -2.91 12.04 -17.73
CA ASN A 106 -2.36 10.69 -17.87
C ASN A 106 -2.76 9.79 -16.69
N PRO A 107 -4.01 9.29 -16.67
CA PRO A 107 -4.58 8.55 -15.54
C PRO A 107 -3.82 7.26 -15.19
N SER A 108 -3.27 6.60 -16.21
CA SER A 108 -2.50 5.37 -16.06
C SER A 108 -1.12 5.60 -15.47
N ALA A 109 -0.46 6.72 -15.80
CA ALA A 109 0.85 7.07 -15.28
C ALA A 109 0.76 7.48 -13.80
N VAL A 110 -0.24 8.29 -13.45
CA VAL A 110 -0.52 8.70 -12.05
C VAL A 110 -0.77 7.47 -11.19
N CYS A 111 -1.56 6.52 -11.67
CA CYS A 111 -1.86 5.28 -10.98
C CYS A 111 -0.60 4.42 -10.69
N ARG A 112 0.32 4.31 -11.65
CA ARG A 112 1.58 3.55 -11.47
C ARG A 112 2.50 4.24 -10.47
N PHE A 113 2.64 5.56 -10.59
CA PHE A 113 3.46 6.34 -9.67
C PHE A 113 2.88 6.29 -8.25
N HIS A 114 1.56 6.35 -8.11
CA HIS A 114 0.87 6.20 -6.84
C HIS A 114 1.19 4.86 -6.18
N THR A 115 0.98 3.74 -6.87
CA THR A 115 1.29 2.40 -6.32
C THR A 115 2.77 2.27 -5.98
N PHE A 116 3.67 2.73 -6.85
CA PHE A 116 5.11 2.75 -6.59
C PHE A 116 5.46 3.54 -5.32
N ALA A 117 4.95 4.76 -5.20
CA ALA A 117 5.26 5.65 -4.09
C ALA A 117 4.70 5.09 -2.77
N GLN A 118 3.46 4.61 -2.78
CA GLN A 118 2.82 4.01 -1.61
C GLN A 118 3.60 2.79 -1.10
N SER A 119 3.96 1.85 -2.00
CA SER A 119 4.75 0.68 -1.63
C SER A 119 6.18 1.02 -1.21
N THR A 120 6.77 2.08 -1.76
CA THR A 120 8.10 2.56 -1.34
C THR A 120 8.05 3.15 0.07
N PHE A 121 7.12 4.07 0.35
CA PHE A 121 7.06 4.75 1.64
C PHE A 121 6.72 3.82 2.81
N ILE A 122 5.81 2.85 2.62
CA ILE A 122 5.52 1.85 3.67
C ILE A 122 6.76 1.01 4.01
N CYS A 123 7.54 0.62 3.01
CA CYS A 123 8.79 -0.11 3.21
C CYS A 123 9.85 0.78 3.88
N CYS A 124 10.00 2.03 3.44
CA CYS A 124 10.92 2.98 4.06
C CYS A 124 10.63 3.15 5.55
N SER A 125 9.35 3.30 5.93
CA SER A 125 8.96 3.43 7.33
C SER A 125 9.31 2.18 8.16
N ALA A 126 9.09 0.97 7.62
CA ALA A 126 9.50 -0.27 8.27
C ALA A 126 11.03 -0.35 8.48
N TRP A 127 11.83 -0.03 7.46
CA TRP A 127 13.29 -0.03 7.57
C TRP A 127 13.83 1.06 8.50
N LEU A 128 13.20 2.24 8.54
CA LEU A 128 13.53 3.30 9.48
C LEU A 128 13.25 2.88 10.93
N LEU A 129 12.14 2.16 11.19
CA LEU A 129 11.85 1.60 12.51
C LEU A 129 12.90 0.57 12.96
N VAL A 130 13.35 -0.29 12.05
CA VAL A 130 14.46 -1.22 12.31
C VAL A 130 15.72 -0.44 12.68
N ALA A 131 16.09 0.57 11.87
CA ALA A 131 17.27 1.40 12.14
C ALA A 131 17.22 2.12 13.50
N ILE A 132 16.04 2.65 13.88
CA ILE A 132 15.82 3.28 15.20
C ILE A 132 16.02 2.26 16.32
N SER A 133 15.50 1.04 16.14
CA SER A 133 15.61 -0.03 17.12
C SER A 133 17.06 -0.48 17.30
N THR A 134 17.80 -0.63 16.19
CA THR A 134 19.23 -0.93 16.20
C THR A 134 20.04 0.17 16.88
N ASP A 135 19.79 1.44 16.56
CA ASP A 135 20.46 2.58 17.20
C ASP A 135 20.24 2.60 18.72
N ARG A 136 19.01 2.29 19.18
CA ARG A 136 18.70 2.16 20.61
C ARG A 136 19.40 0.96 21.25
N TRP A 137 19.42 -0.19 20.58
CA TRP A 137 20.11 -1.38 21.07
C TRP A 137 21.62 -1.13 21.25
N GLU A 138 22.26 -0.49 20.27
CA GLU A 138 23.68 -0.14 20.32
C GLU A 138 24.02 0.79 21.49
N ARG A 139 23.18 1.78 21.76
CA ARG A 139 23.37 2.71 22.89
C ARG A 139 23.25 2.01 24.24
N VAL A 140 22.32 1.07 24.38
CA VAL A 140 22.11 0.32 25.62
C VAL A 140 23.27 -0.64 25.86
N ARG A 141 23.75 -1.34 24.82
CA ARG A 141 24.80 -2.35 24.96
C ARG A 141 26.21 -1.77 24.96
N PHE A 142 26.47 -0.70 24.21
CA PHE A 142 27.80 -0.15 23.97
C PHE A 142 27.83 1.40 24.03
N PRO A 143 27.64 2.00 25.22
CA PRO A 143 27.53 3.45 25.38
C PRO A 143 28.76 4.22 24.84
N PHE A 144 29.98 3.68 25.01
CA PHE A 144 31.22 4.33 24.55
C PHE A 144 31.43 4.29 23.03
N LYS A 145 31.01 3.21 22.35
CA LYS A 145 31.10 3.11 20.88
C LYS A 145 29.96 3.85 20.17
N SER A 146 28.80 3.98 20.81
CA SER A 146 27.63 4.67 20.24
C SER A 146 27.97 6.10 19.82
N LYS A 147 28.77 6.83 20.61
CA LYS A 147 29.15 8.23 20.32
C LYS A 147 30.00 8.39 19.05
N GLN A 148 30.66 7.32 18.58
CA GLN A 148 31.52 7.31 17.41
C GLN A 148 30.81 6.74 16.16
N VAL A 149 29.89 5.79 16.35
CA VAL A 149 29.10 5.16 15.27
C VAL A 149 27.91 6.04 14.87
N CYS A 150 27.22 6.63 15.85
CA CYS A 150 26.02 7.45 15.68
C CYS A 150 26.34 8.91 15.30
N THR A 151 27.00 9.13 14.16
CA THR A 151 27.26 10.48 13.63
C THR A 151 26.18 10.92 12.64
N ARG A 152 25.94 12.24 12.53
CA ARG A 152 24.96 12.80 11.56
C ARG A 152 25.23 12.35 10.11
N ARG A 153 26.51 12.19 9.73
CA ARG A 153 26.90 11.73 8.39
C ARG A 153 26.49 10.28 8.15
N ASN A 154 26.75 9.40 9.11
CA ASN A 154 26.33 8.00 9.01
C ASN A 154 24.81 7.87 8.99
N THR A 155 24.11 8.65 9.82
CA THR A 155 22.64 8.67 9.80
C THR A 155 22.09 9.12 8.45
N PHE A 156 22.69 10.13 7.81
CA PHE A 156 22.30 10.55 6.47
C PHE A 156 22.52 9.43 5.45
N LEU A 157 23.69 8.78 5.45
CA LEU A 157 23.99 7.66 4.57
C LEU A 157 23.02 6.50 4.76
N VAL A 158 22.70 6.15 6.01
CA VAL A 158 21.72 5.11 6.34
C VAL A 158 20.33 5.49 5.83
N THR A 159 19.86 6.71 6.10
CA THR A 159 18.55 7.18 5.61
C THR A 159 18.49 7.18 4.08
N THR A 160 19.53 7.64 3.38
CA THR A 160 19.59 7.60 1.92
C THR A 160 19.57 6.17 1.40
N GLY A 161 20.32 5.25 2.02
CA GLY A 161 20.29 3.83 1.68
C GLY A 161 18.89 3.21 1.87
N ILE A 162 18.22 3.56 2.97
CA ILE A 162 16.85 3.12 3.28
C ILE A 162 15.82 3.69 2.30
N ILE A 163 16.08 4.81 1.63
CA ILE A 163 15.18 5.31 0.58
C ILE A 163 15.44 4.58 -0.75
N ILE A 164 16.72 4.42 -1.11
CA ILE A 164 17.11 3.85 -2.41
C ILE A 164 16.77 2.36 -2.49
N PHE A 165 16.97 1.60 -1.40
CA PHE A 165 16.78 0.15 -1.41
C PHE A 165 15.31 -0.25 -1.67
N PRO A 166 14.31 0.26 -0.92
CA PRO A 166 12.90 0.02 -1.23
C PRO A 166 12.48 0.60 -2.58
N ALA A 167 12.95 1.80 -2.96
CA ALA A 167 12.63 2.36 -4.27
C ALA A 167 13.09 1.44 -5.41
N SER A 168 14.25 0.81 -5.27
CA SER A 168 14.79 -0.13 -6.26
C SER A 168 13.94 -1.40 -6.33
N LEU A 169 13.56 -1.98 -5.19
CA LEU A 169 12.70 -3.16 -5.13
C LEU A 169 11.30 -2.90 -5.72
N ASN A 170 10.74 -1.72 -5.45
CA ASN A 170 9.42 -1.33 -5.90
C ASN A 170 9.39 -0.79 -7.35
N SER A 171 10.55 -0.56 -7.98
CA SER A 171 10.65 0.01 -9.33
C SER A 171 9.82 -0.73 -10.38
N HIS A 172 9.57 -2.02 -10.18
CA HIS A 172 8.76 -2.85 -11.06
C HIS A 172 7.30 -2.34 -11.21
N PHE A 173 6.76 -1.59 -10.25
CA PHE A 173 5.44 -0.96 -10.36
C PHE A 173 5.37 0.18 -11.39
N LEU A 174 6.51 0.76 -11.78
CA LEU A 174 6.54 1.81 -12.81
C LEU A 174 6.33 1.23 -14.21
N LEU A 175 6.50 -0.09 -14.39
CA LEU A 175 6.38 -0.71 -15.70
C LEU A 175 4.92 -0.85 -16.16
N PRO A 176 4.59 -0.39 -17.38
CA PRO A 176 3.24 -0.46 -17.95
C PRO A 176 2.61 -1.85 -18.01
N GLN A 177 3.44 -2.85 -18.24
CA GLN A 177 3.04 -4.25 -18.36
C GLN A 177 2.73 -4.91 -17.01
N LEU A 178 3.29 -4.39 -15.91
CA LEU A 178 3.17 -4.99 -14.58
C LEU A 178 2.10 -4.32 -13.72
N CYS A 179 1.94 -2.99 -13.84
CA CYS A 179 1.00 -2.22 -13.01
C CYS A 179 0.13 -1.26 -13.83
N GLY A 180 -1.11 -1.08 -13.40
CA GLY A 180 -2.01 -0.11 -13.99
C GLY A 180 -3.38 -0.09 -13.34
N ARG A 181 -4.33 0.52 -14.04
CA ARG A 181 -5.73 0.57 -13.63
C ARG A 181 -6.43 -0.74 -13.94
N LEU A 182 -7.17 -1.23 -12.96
CA LEU A 182 -7.98 -2.45 -13.05
C LEU A 182 -9.45 -2.11 -12.79
N PRO A 183 -10.38 -2.71 -13.56
CA PRO A 183 -11.79 -2.62 -13.27
C PRO A 183 -12.12 -3.47 -12.03
N ALA A 184 -12.65 -2.83 -11.00
CA ALA A 184 -13.16 -3.47 -9.78
C ALA A 184 -14.67 -3.20 -9.67
N GLY A 185 -15.45 -3.84 -10.56
CA GLY A 185 -16.88 -3.56 -10.69
C GLY A 185 -17.12 -2.16 -11.28
N ILE A 186 -17.78 -1.27 -10.53
CA ILE A 186 -18.11 0.11 -10.95
C ILE A 186 -16.93 1.07 -10.73
N MET A 187 -15.89 0.65 -9.99
CA MET A 187 -14.74 1.49 -9.63
C MET A 187 -13.46 1.05 -10.35
N THR A 188 -12.56 2.00 -10.57
CA THR A 188 -11.21 1.75 -11.09
C THR A 188 -10.20 1.84 -9.95
N VAL A 189 -9.40 0.78 -9.77
CA VAL A 189 -8.37 0.71 -8.73
C VAL A 189 -6.99 0.54 -9.34
N CYS A 190 -5.95 0.90 -8.59
CA CYS A 190 -4.55 0.76 -9.00
C CYS A 190 -3.94 -0.53 -8.45
N GLY A 191 -3.26 -1.30 -9.31
CA GLY A 191 -2.59 -2.51 -8.88
C GLY A 191 -1.92 -3.33 -9.98
N ALA A 192 -1.49 -4.54 -9.60
CA ALA A 192 -0.84 -5.49 -10.49
C ALA A 192 -1.77 -5.98 -11.62
N ARG A 193 -1.29 -5.92 -12.87
CA ARG A 193 -2.03 -6.40 -14.04
C ARG A 193 -2.12 -7.93 -14.06
N MET A 194 -3.32 -8.46 -14.32
CA MET A 194 -3.55 -9.91 -14.44
C MET A 194 -3.08 -10.52 -15.78
N VAL A 195 -2.52 -9.72 -16.69
CA VAL A 195 -2.06 -10.18 -18.01
C VAL A 195 -0.91 -11.18 -17.90
N ASN A 196 -0.05 -11.04 -16.89
CA ASN A 196 1.06 -11.95 -16.64
C ASN A 196 0.74 -12.83 -15.42
N PRO A 197 0.28 -14.08 -15.61
CA PRO A 197 -0.16 -14.94 -14.51
C PRO A 197 1.00 -15.27 -13.56
N THR A 198 2.23 -15.38 -14.07
CA THR A 198 3.43 -15.63 -13.27
C THR A 198 3.72 -14.46 -12.32
N TYR A 199 3.66 -13.23 -12.83
CA TYR A 199 3.84 -12.03 -12.01
C TYR A 199 2.72 -11.85 -10.98
N PHE A 200 1.47 -12.11 -11.37
CA PHE A 200 0.35 -12.05 -10.43
C PHE A 200 0.50 -13.06 -9.28
N GLN A 201 0.94 -14.29 -9.56
CA GLN A 201 1.22 -15.29 -8.53
C GLN A 201 2.38 -14.87 -7.62
N PHE A 202 3.46 -14.33 -8.20
CA PHE A 202 4.57 -13.77 -7.42
C PHE A 202 4.09 -12.65 -6.48
N PHE A 203 3.32 -11.68 -7.00
CA PHE A 203 2.80 -10.56 -6.22
C PHE A 203 1.85 -11.03 -5.11
N ARG A 204 1.04 -12.06 -5.34
CA ARG A 204 0.10 -12.54 -4.34
C ARG A 204 0.74 -13.42 -3.26
N ARG A 205 1.74 -14.23 -3.61
CA ARG A 205 2.35 -15.20 -2.66
C ARG A 205 3.67 -14.74 -2.09
N THR A 206 4.56 -14.18 -2.92
CA THR A 206 5.95 -13.94 -2.55
C THR A 206 6.14 -12.53 -2.01
N TRP A 207 5.49 -11.55 -2.64
CA TRP A 207 5.61 -10.15 -2.24
C TRP A 207 5.21 -9.90 -0.78
N PRO A 208 4.08 -10.43 -0.26
CA PRO A 208 3.71 -10.20 1.14
C PRO A 208 4.73 -10.80 2.11
N ILE A 209 5.36 -11.94 1.77
CA ILE A 209 6.34 -12.60 2.65
C ILE A 209 7.61 -11.76 2.80
N LEU A 210 7.99 -11.01 1.77
CA LEU A 210 9.16 -10.13 1.83
C LEU A 210 8.93 -8.88 2.71
N PHE A 211 7.67 -8.56 3.03
CA PHE A 211 7.28 -7.33 3.72
C PHE A 211 6.27 -7.54 4.85
N SER A 212 6.10 -8.78 5.32
CA SER A 212 5.26 -9.17 6.47
C SER A 212 6.12 -9.53 7.67
#